data_AF-A0A2P1QW65-F1
#
_entry.id   AF-A0A2P1QW65-F1
#
_cell.length_a   1.000
_cell.length_b   1.000
_cell.length_c   1.000
_cell.angle_alpha   90.00
_cell.angle_beta   90.00
_cell.angle_gamma   90.00
#
_symmetry.space_group_name_H-M   'P 1'
#
loop_
_entity.id
_entity.type
_entity.pdbx_description
1 polymer ?
#
loop_
_entity_poly.entity_id
_entity_poly.type
_entity_poly.pdbx_seq_one_letter_code
_entity_poly.pdbx_strand_id
1 'polypeptide(L)'
;MNFLSEENRRTSVLRRSLILKSLFSDFRNVFASGMILFLLYCPILEAQGEPSLNLEEGDLIFHESNSQQARAIRLATGSRYTHVGIVFKYNDELKVLEAVEPVKITSFSSFVKRGRKGHYVIKRLRDREGVLTKDKIEQMKKYGNSLLGKHYDI
;
A
#
# COMPACT_ATOMS: atom_id res chain seq x y z
N MET A 1 -69.08 -13.39 24.26
CA MET A 1 -69.28 -12.55 23.06
C MET A 1 -67.96 -11.87 22.70
N ASN A 2 -67.11 -12.52 21.90
CA ASN A 2 -65.77 -12.04 21.51
C ASN A 2 -65.61 -11.90 19.98
N PHE A 3 -66.72 -11.71 19.26
CA PHE A 3 -66.69 -11.68 17.79
C PHE A 3 -66.07 -10.40 17.22
N LEU A 4 -66.17 -9.27 17.93
CA LEU A 4 -65.66 -7.98 17.47
C LEU A 4 -64.13 -7.77 17.68
N SER A 5 -63.46 -8.62 18.46
CA SER A 5 -62.01 -8.50 18.74
C SER A 5 -61.11 -9.23 17.74
N GLU A 6 -61.59 -10.32 17.14
CA GLU A 6 -60.84 -11.07 16.13
C GLU A 6 -60.88 -10.41 14.75
N GLU A 7 -62.02 -9.82 14.38
CA GLU A 7 -62.18 -9.14 13.10
C GLU A 7 -61.31 -7.88 13.00
N ASN A 8 -61.21 -7.11 14.08
CA ASN A 8 -60.35 -5.93 14.17
C ASN A 8 -58.84 -6.28 14.16
N ARG A 9 -58.48 -7.49 14.64
CA ARG A 9 -57.12 -8.01 14.54
C ARG A 9 -56.79 -8.46 13.12
N ARG A 10 -57.70 -9.15 12.42
CA ARG A 10 -57.51 -9.58 11.02
C ARG A 10 -57.38 -8.39 10.06
N THR A 11 -58.19 -7.35 10.22
CA THR A 11 -58.11 -6.14 9.37
C THR A 11 -56.81 -5.35 9.58
N SER A 12 -56.27 -5.31 10.80
CA SER A 12 -54.99 -4.65 11.10
C SER A 12 -53.77 -5.37 10.49
N VAL A 13 -53.78 -6.71 10.49
CA VAL A 13 -52.70 -7.55 9.94
C VAL A 13 -52.73 -7.51 8.41
N LEU A 14 -53.91 -7.52 7.79
CA LEU A 14 -54.07 -7.39 6.35
C LEU A 14 -53.68 -5.99 5.84
N ARG A 15 -54.01 -4.91 6.58
CA ARG A 15 -53.54 -3.55 6.25
C ARG A 15 -52.02 -3.41 6.35
N ARG A 16 -51.38 -4.04 7.35
CA ARG A 16 -49.90 -4.07 7.46
C ARG A 16 -49.24 -4.87 6.32
N SER A 17 -49.85 -5.98 5.88
CA SER A 17 -49.36 -6.81 4.77
C SER A 17 -49.44 -6.10 3.41
N LEU A 18 -50.51 -5.33 3.14
CA LEU A 18 -50.62 -4.56 1.89
C LEU A 18 -49.63 -3.38 1.82
N ILE A 19 -49.42 -2.66 2.92
CA ILE A 19 -48.46 -1.54 2.97
C ILE A 19 -47.02 -2.04 2.78
N LEU A 20 -46.68 -3.23 3.31
CA LEU A 20 -45.34 -3.80 3.13
C LEU A 20 -45.09 -4.28 1.70
N LYS A 21 -46.13 -4.70 0.97
CA LYS A 21 -46.03 -5.11 -0.44
C LYS A 21 -45.92 -3.92 -1.40
N SER A 22 -46.61 -2.80 -1.14
CA SER A 22 -46.44 -1.59 -1.98
C SER A 22 -45.11 -0.88 -1.70
N LEU A 23 -44.63 -0.91 -0.46
CA LEU A 23 -43.32 -0.35 -0.09
C LEU A 23 -42.15 -1.14 -0.73
N PHE A 24 -42.32 -2.42 -1.03
CA PHE A 24 -41.31 -3.25 -1.70
C PHE A 24 -41.43 -3.27 -3.23
N SER A 25 -42.59 -2.94 -3.82
CA SER A 25 -42.72 -2.88 -5.29
C SER A 25 -42.13 -1.61 -5.89
N ASP A 26 -42.11 -0.50 -5.15
CA ASP A 26 -41.53 0.76 -5.62
C ASP A 26 -39.99 0.76 -5.53
N PHE A 27 -39.41 -0.10 -4.69
CA PHE A 27 -37.96 -0.26 -4.58
C PHE A 27 -37.33 -1.11 -5.70
N ARG A 28 -38.10 -1.87 -6.48
CA ARG A 28 -37.52 -2.67 -7.58
C ARG A 28 -37.31 -1.88 -8.87
N ASN A 29 -38.05 -0.79 -9.08
CA ASN A 29 -37.99 -0.02 -10.33
C ASN A 29 -37.10 1.23 -10.26
N VAL A 30 -36.64 1.64 -9.07
CA VAL A 30 -35.65 2.74 -8.94
C VAL A 30 -34.21 2.22 -9.11
N PHE A 31 -33.96 0.92 -8.89
CA PHE A 31 -32.59 0.36 -8.91
C PHE A 31 -32.05 0.02 -10.30
N ALA A 32 -32.90 -0.19 -11.31
CA ALA A 32 -32.44 -0.53 -12.66
C ALA A 32 -32.14 0.70 -13.55
N SER A 33 -32.74 1.86 -13.26
CA SER A 33 -32.53 3.08 -14.07
C SER A 33 -31.55 4.07 -13.41
N GLY A 34 -31.32 3.97 -12.10
CA GLY A 34 -30.36 4.81 -11.37
C GLY A 34 -28.90 4.32 -11.41
N MET A 35 -28.68 3.01 -11.57
CA MET A 35 -27.31 2.44 -11.62
C MET A 35 -26.54 2.79 -12.89
N ILE A 36 -27.24 3.10 -13.99
CA ILE A 36 -26.58 3.50 -15.25
C ILE A 36 -26.16 4.98 -15.20
N LEU A 37 -26.89 5.82 -14.47
CA LEU A 37 -26.55 7.24 -14.31
C LEU A 37 -25.41 7.47 -13.31
N PHE A 38 -25.22 6.56 -12.33
CA PHE A 38 -24.10 6.62 -11.39
C PHE A 38 -22.75 6.24 -12.04
N LEU A 39 -22.78 5.38 -13.07
CA LEU A 39 -21.60 5.05 -13.88
C LEU A 39 -21.22 6.16 -14.88
N LEU A 40 -22.15 7.06 -15.21
CA LEU A 40 -21.90 8.23 -16.07
C LEU A 40 -21.45 9.48 -15.30
N TYR A 41 -21.62 9.50 -13.97
CA TYR A 41 -21.21 10.60 -13.09
C TYR A 41 -20.01 10.26 -12.19
N CYS A 42 -19.42 9.08 -12.33
CA CYS A 42 -18.12 8.81 -11.73
C CYS A 42 -17.09 9.57 -12.60
N PRO A 43 -16.56 10.74 -12.17
CA PRO A 43 -15.38 11.24 -12.84
C PRO A 43 -14.38 10.08 -12.79
N ILE A 44 -13.91 9.71 -13.98
CA ILE A 44 -12.75 8.85 -14.17
C ILE A 44 -11.81 9.22 -13.04
N LEU A 45 -11.57 8.26 -12.13
CA LEU A 45 -10.59 8.44 -11.08
C LEU A 45 -9.27 8.56 -11.84
N GLU A 46 -8.93 9.77 -12.24
CA GLU A 46 -7.63 10.11 -12.78
C GLU A 46 -6.68 9.60 -11.73
N ALA A 47 -5.99 8.51 -12.07
CA ALA A 47 -4.86 8.03 -11.32
C ALA A 47 -3.93 9.24 -11.25
N GLN A 48 -4.00 9.96 -10.14
CA GLN A 48 -3.09 11.05 -9.83
C GLN A 48 -1.73 10.40 -9.99
N GLY A 49 -1.01 10.77 -11.05
CA GLY A 49 0.29 10.21 -11.34
C GLY A 49 1.11 10.45 -10.09
N GLU A 50 1.34 9.39 -9.32
CA GLU A 50 2.28 9.43 -8.21
C GLU A 50 3.54 10.08 -8.77
N PRO A 51 4.06 11.16 -8.14
CA PRO A 51 5.20 11.89 -8.66
C PRO A 51 6.24 10.85 -9.05
N SER A 52 6.62 10.84 -10.33
CA SER A 52 7.54 9.85 -10.86
C SER A 52 8.81 9.97 -10.03
N LEU A 53 8.96 9.06 -9.08
CA LEU A 53 10.07 9.11 -8.15
C LEU A 53 11.29 8.85 -9.02
N ASN A 54 12.11 9.88 -9.23
CA ASN A 54 13.29 9.79 -10.07
C ASN A 54 14.37 8.96 -9.34
N LEU A 55 14.10 7.67 -9.21
CA LEU A 55 14.98 6.66 -8.66
C LEU A 55 15.89 6.15 -9.76
N GLU A 56 17.15 5.94 -9.39
CA GLU A 56 18.13 5.37 -10.29
C GLU A 56 18.97 4.32 -9.54
N GLU A 57 19.56 3.37 -10.27
CA GLU A 57 20.40 2.34 -9.64
C GLU A 57 21.55 2.97 -8.85
N GLY A 58 21.89 2.42 -7.69
CA GLY A 58 22.91 2.97 -6.79
C GLY A 58 22.41 4.06 -5.84
N ASP A 59 21.14 4.50 -5.95
CA ASP A 59 20.54 5.36 -4.93
C ASP A 59 20.47 4.63 -3.57
N LEU A 60 20.72 5.38 -2.50
CA LEU A 60 20.53 4.91 -1.14
C LEU A 60 19.15 5.32 -0.65
N ILE A 61 18.41 4.38 -0.10
CA ILE A 61 17.10 4.62 0.51
C ILE A 61 17.16 4.38 2.01
N PHE A 62 16.68 5.34 2.79
CA PHE A 62 16.66 5.28 4.25
C PHE A 62 15.24 5.38 4.77
N HIS A 63 14.94 4.67 5.84
CA HIS A 63 13.72 4.86 6.61
C HIS A 63 13.94 4.67 8.12
N GLU A 64 12.93 5.04 8.91
CA GLU A 64 12.89 4.76 10.35
C GLU A 64 12.20 3.40 10.54
N SER A 65 12.95 2.38 10.95
CA SER A 65 12.41 1.03 11.19
C SER A 65 11.61 0.97 12.49
N ASN A 66 10.59 0.12 12.49
CA ASN A 66 9.76 -0.19 13.66
C ASN A 66 10.28 -1.39 14.48
N SER A 67 11.44 -1.98 14.13
CA SER A 67 12.00 -3.12 14.87
C SER A 67 12.52 -2.73 16.26
N GLN A 68 12.68 -3.72 17.15
CA GLN A 68 13.22 -3.49 18.49
C GLN A 68 14.67 -2.95 18.44
N GLN A 69 15.48 -3.51 17.54
CA GLN A 69 16.88 -3.10 17.33
C GLN A 69 16.96 -1.64 16.85
N ALA A 70 15.96 -1.15 16.12
CA ALA A 70 15.93 0.23 15.64
C ALA A 70 16.01 1.26 16.78
N ARG A 71 15.49 0.94 17.98
CA ARG A 71 15.62 1.83 19.15
C ARG A 71 17.08 2.01 19.57
N ALA A 72 17.84 0.92 19.63
CA ALA A 72 19.25 0.97 19.97
C ALA A 72 20.04 1.78 18.94
N ILE A 73 19.79 1.57 17.64
CA ILE A 73 20.44 2.31 16.55
C ILE A 73 20.15 3.81 16.65
N ARG A 74 18.90 4.23 16.90
CA ARG A 74 18.57 5.67 17.05
C ARG A 74 19.34 6.30 18.21
N LEU A 75 19.39 5.63 19.35
CA LEU A 75 20.05 6.13 20.54
C LEU A 75 21.57 6.23 20.34
N ALA A 76 22.17 5.22 19.71
CA ALA A 76 23.62 5.19 19.47
C ALA A 76 24.07 6.19 18.40
N THR A 77 23.26 6.44 17.36
CA THR A 77 23.64 7.29 16.23
C THR A 77 23.14 8.73 16.33
N GLY A 78 22.16 9.01 17.20
CA GLY A 78 21.43 10.28 17.21
C GLY A 78 20.60 10.53 15.94
N SER A 79 20.50 9.55 15.04
CA SER A 79 19.76 9.64 13.78
C SER A 79 18.40 8.98 13.90
N ARG A 80 17.40 9.54 13.24
CA ARG A 80 16.09 8.88 13.10
C ARG A 80 16.10 7.73 12.08
N TYR A 81 17.06 7.71 11.16
CA TYR A 81 17.17 6.68 10.12
C TYR A 81 17.96 5.50 10.68
N THR A 82 17.31 4.34 10.73
CA THR A 82 17.85 3.14 11.39
C THR A 82 18.03 1.97 10.45
N HIS A 83 17.61 2.13 9.20
CA HIS A 83 17.70 1.08 8.20
C HIS A 83 17.89 1.71 6.82
N VAL A 84 18.64 1.02 5.99
CA VAL A 84 19.10 1.48 4.68
C VAL A 84 19.11 0.32 3.70
N GLY A 85 18.91 0.64 2.42
CA GLY A 85 19.18 -0.26 1.32
C GLY A 85 19.73 0.49 0.11
N ILE A 86 20.10 -0.27 -0.92
CA ILE A 86 20.59 0.25 -2.20
C ILE A 86 19.60 -0.13 -3.29
N VAL A 87 19.26 0.81 -4.16
CA VAL A 87 18.33 0.59 -5.27
C VAL A 87 19.07 -0.04 -6.45
N PHE A 88 18.52 -1.12 -7.01
CA PHE A 88 18.98 -1.73 -8.26
C PHE A 88 17.78 -2.18 -9.11
N LYS A 89 17.99 -2.31 -10.42
CA LYS A 89 16.98 -2.70 -11.40
C LYS A 89 16.95 -4.23 -11.57
N TYR A 90 15.89 -4.90 -11.18
CA TYR A 90 15.74 -6.36 -11.36
C TYR A 90 14.50 -6.63 -12.22
N ASN A 91 14.69 -7.31 -13.37
CA ASN A 91 13.63 -7.57 -14.34
C ASN A 91 12.85 -6.31 -14.71
N ASP A 92 13.59 -5.28 -15.09
CA ASP A 92 13.10 -3.94 -15.41
C ASP A 92 12.45 -3.11 -14.29
N GLU A 93 12.37 -3.64 -13.08
CA GLU A 93 11.80 -2.95 -11.91
C GLU A 93 12.88 -2.50 -10.93
N LEU A 94 12.80 -1.27 -10.42
CA LEU A 94 13.67 -0.81 -9.34
C LEU A 94 13.24 -1.44 -8.00
N LYS A 95 14.17 -2.17 -7.38
CA LYS A 95 13.99 -2.84 -6.08
C LYS A 95 15.13 -2.46 -5.16
N VAL A 96 14.92 -2.70 -3.88
CA VAL A 96 15.89 -2.40 -2.83
C VAL A 96 16.59 -3.69 -2.43
N LEU A 97 17.91 -3.73 -2.61
CA LEU A 97 18.77 -4.71 -1.97
C LEU A 97 19.07 -4.22 -0.56
N GLU A 98 18.78 -5.04 0.44
CA GLU A 98 18.92 -4.67 1.84
C GLU A 98 19.41 -5.84 2.70
N ALA A 99 20.21 -5.50 3.71
CA ALA A 99 20.53 -6.43 4.79
C ALA A 99 19.41 -6.33 5.84
N VAL A 100 18.39 -7.17 5.68
CA VAL A 100 17.53 -7.58 6.80
C VAL A 100 17.91 -8.98 7.25
N GLU A 101 17.19 -9.59 8.17
CA GLU A 101 17.36 -11.00 8.51
C GLU A 101 16.48 -11.88 7.59
N PRO A 102 17.04 -12.58 6.58
CA PRO A 102 18.38 -12.45 5.98
C PRO A 102 18.41 -11.41 4.82
N VAL A 103 19.60 -11.17 4.25
CA VAL A 103 19.83 -10.26 3.11
C VAL A 103 18.92 -10.64 1.94
N LYS A 104 18.18 -9.67 1.40
CA LYS A 104 17.19 -9.94 0.35
C LYS A 104 16.94 -8.76 -0.57
N ILE A 105 16.21 -9.03 -1.65
CA ILE A 105 15.66 -8.03 -2.56
C ILE A 105 14.20 -7.77 -2.20
N THR A 106 13.85 -6.51 -1.98
CA THR A 106 12.50 -6.09 -1.59
C THR A 106 11.96 -5.08 -2.61
N SER A 107 10.69 -5.18 -2.98
CA SER A 107 10.06 -4.14 -3.81
C SER A 107 10.09 -2.78 -3.10
N PHE A 108 10.22 -1.70 -3.86
CA PHE A 108 10.26 -0.35 -3.30
C PHE A 108 9.06 -0.07 -2.35
N SER A 109 7.84 -0.43 -2.78
CA SER A 109 6.63 -0.27 -1.97
C SER A 109 6.71 -1.01 -0.63
N SER A 110 7.19 -2.27 -0.63
CA SER A 110 7.35 -3.06 0.59
C SER A 110 8.42 -2.48 1.51
N PHE A 111 9.51 -1.94 0.96
CA PHE A 111 10.52 -1.25 1.75
C PHE A 111 9.93 -0.03 2.48
N VAL A 112 9.24 0.82 1.74
CA VAL A 112 8.63 2.05 2.27
C VAL A 112 7.57 1.73 3.32
N LYS A 113 6.69 0.75 3.08
CA LYS A 113 5.61 0.36 4.00
C LYS A 113 6.09 -0.11 5.37
N ARG A 114 7.29 -0.70 5.46
CA ARG A 114 7.89 -1.10 6.75
C ARG A 114 8.40 0.09 7.57
N GLY A 115 8.67 1.22 6.91
CA GLY A 115 9.11 2.44 7.56
C GLY A 115 8.00 3.08 8.37
N ARG A 116 8.35 3.74 9.48
CA ARG A 116 7.41 4.46 10.33
C ARG A 116 6.67 5.53 9.50
N LYS A 117 5.33 5.43 9.47
CA LYS A 117 4.42 6.29 8.69
C LYS A 117 4.71 6.30 7.17
N GLY A 118 5.39 5.28 6.64
CA GLY A 118 5.80 5.27 5.23
C GLY A 118 6.81 6.36 4.85
N HIS A 119 7.44 7.02 5.83
CA HIS A 119 8.44 8.04 5.55
C HIS A 119 9.77 7.42 5.14
N TYR A 120 10.34 7.93 4.05
CA TYR A 120 11.67 7.56 3.57
C TYR A 120 12.39 8.79 3.01
N VAL A 121 13.70 8.66 2.82
CA VAL A 121 14.50 9.62 2.04
C VAL A 121 15.39 8.87 1.06
N ILE A 122 15.58 9.46 -0.12
CA ILE A 122 16.55 9.01 -1.11
C ILE A 122 17.78 9.91 -1.02
N LYS A 123 18.96 9.29 -1.08
CA LYS A 123 20.25 9.98 -1.18
C LYS A 123 21.00 9.44 -2.38
N ARG A 124 21.47 10.37 -3.22
CA ARG A 124 22.28 10.12 -4.40
C ARG A 124 23.64 10.77 -4.21
N LEU A 125 24.69 10.11 -4.69
CA LEU A 125 26.03 10.70 -4.70
C LEU A 125 26.03 11.97 -5.56
N ARG A 126 26.71 13.02 -5.09
CA ARG A 126 26.78 14.32 -5.81
C ARG A 126 27.48 14.16 -7.17
N ASP A 127 28.60 13.45 -7.19
CA ASP A 127 29.36 13.12 -8.40
C ASP A 127 29.02 11.70 -8.88
N ARG A 128 27.72 11.46 -9.08
CA ARG A 128 27.23 10.15 -9.51
C ARG A 128 27.84 9.73 -10.84
N GLU A 129 27.82 10.60 -11.84
CA GLU A 129 28.24 10.25 -13.20
C GLU A 129 29.73 9.88 -13.27
N GLY A 130 30.58 10.53 -12.46
CA GLY A 130 32.00 10.17 -12.35
C GLY A 130 32.27 8.92 -11.52
N VAL A 131 31.45 8.65 -10.50
CA VAL A 131 31.68 7.56 -9.54
C VAL A 131 30.93 6.29 -9.87
N LEU A 132 29.67 6.34 -10.30
CA LEU A 132 28.74 5.23 -10.52
C LEU A 132 28.54 4.97 -12.02
N THR A 133 29.63 4.64 -12.71
CA THR A 133 29.57 4.13 -14.09
C THR A 133 28.75 2.85 -14.17
N LYS A 134 28.25 2.50 -15.36
CA LYS A 134 27.48 1.27 -15.59
C LYS A 134 28.21 0.03 -15.05
N ASP A 135 29.50 -0.11 -15.37
CA ASP A 135 30.33 -1.23 -14.90
C ASP A 135 30.42 -1.30 -13.37
N LYS A 136 30.52 -0.15 -12.69
CA LYS A 136 30.56 -0.10 -11.22
C LYS A 136 29.22 -0.46 -10.61
N ILE A 137 28.11 0.02 -11.17
CA ILE A 137 26.77 -0.39 -10.76
C ILE A 137 26.60 -1.90 -10.90
N GLU A 138 27.04 -2.49 -12.01
CA GLU A 138 27.01 -3.94 -12.23
C GLU A 138 27.87 -4.70 -11.21
N GLN A 139 29.08 -4.22 -10.92
CA GLN A 139 29.96 -4.81 -9.91
C GLN A 139 29.35 -4.73 -8.50
N MET A 140 28.79 -3.58 -8.12
CA MET A 140 28.10 -3.40 -6.83
C MET A 140 26.93 -4.35 -6.70
N LYS A 141 26.11 -4.45 -7.75
CA LYS A 141 24.95 -5.34 -7.81
C LYS A 141 25.35 -6.81 -7.76
N LYS A 142 26.40 -7.21 -8.49
CA LYS A 142 26.97 -8.56 -8.46
C LYS A 142 27.44 -8.93 -7.06
N TYR A 143 28.21 -8.04 -6.42
CA TYR A 143 28.65 -8.23 -5.04
C TYR A 143 27.46 -8.34 -4.08
N GLY A 144 26.52 -7.41 -4.16
CA GLY A 144 25.30 -7.43 -3.35
C GLY A 144 24.49 -8.71 -3.51
N ASN A 145 24.32 -9.20 -4.73
CA ASN A 145 23.63 -10.46 -5.02
C ASN A 145 24.36 -11.68 -4.42
N SER A 146 25.70 -11.65 -4.32
CA SER A 146 26.47 -12.72 -3.67
C SER A 146 26.23 -12.80 -2.15
N LEU A 147 25.60 -11.78 -1.56
CA LEU A 147 25.26 -11.73 -0.15
C LEU A 147 23.82 -12.19 0.12
N LEU A 148 23.01 -12.48 -0.90
CA LEU A 148 21.61 -12.89 -0.70
C LEU A 148 21.52 -14.14 0.18
N GLY A 149 20.58 -14.11 1.12
CA GLY A 149 20.39 -15.19 2.09
C GLY A 149 21.39 -15.20 3.25
N LYS A 150 22.41 -14.32 3.27
CA LYS A 150 23.28 -14.19 4.45
C LYS A 150 22.47 -13.64 5.63
N HIS A 151 22.61 -14.30 6.77
CA HIS A 151 22.02 -13.91 8.04
C HIS A 151 22.85 -12.80 8.69
N TYR A 152 22.24 -12.09 9.64
CA TYR A 152 22.94 -11.15 10.48
C TYR A 152 24.05 -11.81 11.29
N ASP A 153 25.08 -11.02 11.52
CA ASP A 153 26.07 -11.30 12.56
C ASP A 153 25.51 -10.71 13.86
N ILE A 154 24.93 -11.57 14.72
CA ILE A 154 24.24 -11.20 15.97
C ILE A 154 25.13 -11.53 17.16
#